data_AF-A0A8I1TCK2-F1
#
_entry.id   AF-A0A8I1TCK2-F1
#
_cell.length_a   1.000
_cell.length_b   1.000
_cell.length_c   1.000
_cell.angle_alpha   90.00
_cell.angle_beta   90.00
_cell.angle_gamma   90.00
#
_symmetry.space_group_name_H-M   'P 1'
#
loop_
_entity.id
_entity.type
_entity.pdbx_description
1 polymer ?
#
loop_
_entity_poly.entity_id
_entity_poly.type
_entity_poly.pdbx_seq_one_letter_code
_entity_poly.pdbx_strand_id
1 'polypeptide(L)'
;MHDSNDDNRGRFPAGKSGNPTGRPKGARSKLGEDFLADMYADWQNHGPAVIERVRETKPEQYLKVVASLLPKDINLNVDNYQEWTDEQLMARILDLNKQIGFAPLADKKH
;
A
#
# COMPACT_ATOMS: atom_id res chain seq x y z
N MET A 1 -48.70 -10.76 52.67
CA MET A 1 -47.30 -10.31 52.53
C MET A 1 -46.87 -10.69 51.13
N HIS A 2 -46.80 -9.70 50.23
CA HIS A 2 -46.32 -9.85 48.86
C HIS A 2 -44.80 -9.71 48.93
N ASP A 3 -44.04 -10.72 48.52
CA ASP A 3 -42.60 -10.59 48.36
C ASP A 3 -42.25 -10.75 46.88
N SER A 4 -41.87 -9.62 46.29
CA SER A 4 -41.48 -9.45 44.90
C SER A 4 -39.97 -9.44 44.84
N ASN A 5 -39.38 -10.31 44.00
CA ASN A 5 -38.38 -9.95 42.99
C ASN A 5 -37.64 -11.20 42.49
N ASP A 6 -38.18 -11.79 41.42
CA ASP A 6 -37.40 -12.56 40.45
C ASP A 6 -36.77 -11.56 39.48
N ASP A 7 -35.59 -11.06 39.80
CA ASP A 7 -34.80 -10.18 38.92
C ASP A 7 -33.34 -10.64 38.90
N ASN A 8 -33.08 -11.82 38.33
CA ASN A 8 -31.71 -12.19 37.98
C ASN A 8 -31.57 -13.11 36.78
N ARG A 9 -32.22 -12.77 35.66
CA ARG A 9 -31.98 -13.42 34.36
C ARG A 9 -31.32 -12.44 33.39
N GLY A 10 -30.00 -12.30 33.50
CA GLY A 10 -29.23 -11.61 32.45
C GLY A 10 -27.92 -10.98 32.87
N ARG A 11 -27.56 -10.98 34.16
CA ARG A 11 -26.30 -10.36 34.58
C ARG A 11 -25.14 -11.34 34.41
N PHE A 12 -24.32 -11.13 33.40
CA PHE A 12 -23.01 -11.76 33.30
C PHE A 12 -22.24 -11.49 34.61
N PRO A 13 -21.72 -12.52 35.30
CA PRO A 13 -21.03 -12.33 36.57
C PRO A 13 -19.81 -11.42 36.37
N ALA A 14 -19.74 -10.35 37.17
CA ALA A 14 -18.60 -9.43 37.15
C ALA A 14 -17.32 -10.23 37.44
N GLY A 15 -16.36 -10.19 36.51
CA GLY A 15 -15.06 -10.85 36.63
C GLY A 15 -14.87 -12.12 35.81
N LYS A 16 -15.87 -12.62 35.06
CA LYS A 16 -15.66 -13.66 34.05
C LYS A 16 -15.90 -13.12 32.65
N SER A 17 -14.81 -12.88 31.92
CA SER A 17 -14.87 -12.76 30.46
C SER A 17 -15.58 -14.00 29.91
N GLY A 18 -16.62 -13.82 29.08
CA GLY A 18 -17.29 -14.90 28.35
C GLY A 18 -16.38 -15.60 27.33
N ASN A 19 -15.14 -15.15 27.20
CA ASN A 19 -14.07 -15.78 26.44
C ASN A 19 -12.77 -15.80 27.28
N PRO A 20 -12.53 -16.85 28.09
CA PRO A 20 -11.35 -16.94 28.96
C PRO A 20 -10.01 -17.00 28.21
N THR A 21 -10.01 -17.22 26.90
CA THR A 21 -8.81 -17.24 26.04
C THR A 21 -8.66 -16.00 25.16
N GLY A 22 -9.60 -15.05 25.20
CA GLY A 22 -9.59 -13.90 24.29
C GLY A 22 -9.63 -14.31 22.80
N ARG A 23 -9.57 -13.34 21.89
CA ARG A 23 -9.32 -13.64 20.47
C ARG A 23 -7.90 -14.20 20.37
N PRO A 24 -7.64 -15.31 19.64
CA PRO A 24 -6.29 -15.85 19.51
C PRO A 24 -5.34 -14.74 19.05
N LYS A 25 -4.38 -14.42 19.91
CA LYS A 25 -3.35 -13.41 19.63
C LYS A 25 -2.60 -13.89 18.38
N GLY A 26 -2.73 -13.15 17.28
CA GLY A 26 -2.13 -13.51 16.00
C GLY A 26 -3.09 -13.93 14.88
N ALA A 27 -4.39 -14.17 15.13
CA ALA A 27 -5.32 -14.53 14.05
C ALA A 27 -5.45 -13.43 12.96
N ARG A 28 -5.30 -12.15 13.36
CA ARG A 28 -5.23 -11.03 12.40
C ARG A 28 -3.87 -10.93 11.69
N SER A 29 -2.78 -11.29 12.38
CA SER A 29 -1.43 -11.33 11.77
C SER A 29 -1.37 -12.42 10.71
N LYS A 30 -1.83 -13.63 11.07
CA LYS A 30 -1.87 -14.79 10.20
C LYS A 30 -2.76 -14.56 8.96
N LEU A 31 -3.95 -13.98 9.13
CA LEU A 31 -4.79 -13.63 7.98
C LEU A 31 -4.08 -12.66 7.01
N GLY A 32 -3.33 -11.69 7.54
CA GLY A 32 -2.56 -10.76 6.71
C GLY A 32 -1.41 -11.44 5.96
N GLU A 33 -0.68 -12.32 6.65
CA GLU A 33 0.40 -13.11 6.06
C GLU A 33 -0.12 -14.04 4.95
N ASP A 34 -1.18 -14.79 5.23
CA ASP A 34 -1.80 -15.70 4.26
C ASP A 34 -2.35 -14.92 3.05
N PHE A 35 -3.01 -13.78 3.29
CA PHE A 35 -3.51 -12.91 2.21
C PHE A 35 -2.39 -12.38 1.30
N LEU A 36 -1.26 -11.93 1.87
CA LEU A 36 -0.14 -11.45 1.06
C LEU A 36 0.52 -12.58 0.26
N ALA A 37 0.61 -13.77 0.83
CA ALA A 37 1.13 -14.94 0.13
C ALA A 37 0.24 -15.32 -1.06
N ASP A 38 -1.08 -15.38 -0.86
CA ASP A 38 -2.06 -15.68 -1.91
C ASP A 38 -2.04 -14.60 -3.01
N MET A 39 -2.00 -13.32 -2.61
CA MET A 39 -1.94 -12.21 -3.56
C MET A 39 -0.65 -12.23 -4.38
N TYR A 40 0.49 -12.57 -3.76
CA TYR A 40 1.74 -12.70 -4.49
C TYR A 40 1.71 -13.86 -5.49
N ALA A 41 1.15 -15.02 -5.10
CA ALA A 41 0.98 -16.16 -5.98
C ALA A 41 0.08 -15.85 -7.18
N ASP A 42 -1.02 -15.13 -6.97
CA ASP A 42 -1.88 -14.63 -8.05
C ASP A 42 -1.11 -13.68 -8.97
N TRP A 43 -0.38 -12.72 -8.39
CA TRP A 43 0.40 -11.73 -9.14
C TRP A 43 1.44 -12.37 -10.08
N GLN A 44 2.13 -13.43 -9.64
CA GLN A 44 3.11 -14.14 -10.49
C GLN A 44 2.49 -14.69 -11.78
N ASN A 45 1.22 -15.09 -11.73
CA ASN A 45 0.53 -15.71 -12.87
C ASN A 45 -0.29 -14.69 -13.69
N HIS A 46 -0.82 -13.65 -13.04
CA HIS A 46 -1.82 -12.77 -13.64
C HIS A 46 -1.41 -11.29 -13.72
N GLY A 47 -0.42 -10.86 -12.92
CA GLY A 47 0.00 -9.46 -12.79
C GLY A 47 0.29 -8.76 -14.13
N PRO A 48 1.16 -9.31 -15.00
CA PRO A 48 1.46 -8.68 -16.29
C PRO A 48 0.23 -8.50 -17.19
N ALA A 49 -0.65 -9.50 -17.26
CA ALA A 49 -1.87 -9.42 -18.07
C ALA A 49 -2.87 -8.40 -17.51
N VAL A 50 -2.95 -8.26 -16.18
CA VAL A 50 -3.76 -7.23 -15.54
C VAL A 50 -3.20 -5.84 -15.84
N ILE A 51 -1.88 -5.64 -15.78
CA ILE A 51 -1.23 -4.37 -16.14
C ILE A 51 -1.57 -3.98 -17.59
N GLU A 52 -1.41 -4.91 -18.53
CA GLU A 52 -1.72 -4.68 -19.94
C GLU A 52 -3.18 -4.29 -20.13
N ARG A 53 -4.11 -5.05 -19.55
CA ARG A 53 -5.54 -4.76 -19.64
C ARG A 53 -5.89 -3.40 -19.04
N VAL A 54 -5.31 -3.04 -17.89
CA VAL A 54 -5.57 -1.73 -17.27
C VAL A 54 -5.01 -0.60 -18.14
N ARG A 55 -3.82 -0.77 -18.73
CA ARG A 55 -3.25 0.19 -19.69
C ARG A 55 -4.18 0.42 -20.87
N GLU A 56 -4.80 -0.62 -21.41
CA GLU A 56 -5.71 -0.52 -22.56
C GLU A 56 -7.09 0.02 -22.21
N THR A 57 -7.65 -0.41 -21.08
CA THR A 57 -9.05 -0.12 -20.72
C THR A 57 -9.23 1.11 -19.83
N LYS A 58 -8.21 1.45 -19.01
CA LYS A 58 -8.21 2.56 -18.03
C LYS A 58 -6.82 3.21 -17.94
N PRO A 59 -6.31 3.79 -19.04
CA PRO A 59 -4.95 4.34 -19.10
C PRO A 59 -4.67 5.40 -18.03
N GLU A 60 -5.67 6.20 -17.65
CA GLU A 60 -5.55 7.21 -16.60
C GLU A 60 -5.30 6.60 -15.22
N GLN A 61 -5.87 5.43 -14.93
CA GLN A 61 -5.62 4.73 -13.67
C GLN A 61 -4.27 4.05 -13.66
N TYR A 62 -3.86 3.50 -14.81
CA TYR A 62 -2.50 2.98 -14.98
C TYR A 62 -1.46 4.05 -14.65
N LEU A 63 -1.59 5.24 -15.25
CA LEU A 63 -0.68 6.37 -15.01
C LEU A 63 -0.71 6.87 -13.56
N LYS A 64 -1.89 6.91 -12.91
CA LYS A 64 -2.00 7.26 -11.48
C LYS A 64 -1.29 6.26 -10.57
N VAL A 65 -1.41 4.96 -10.85
CA VAL A 65 -0.69 3.92 -10.09
C VAL A 65 0.81 4.10 -10.26
N VAL A 66 1.31 4.29 -11.49
CA VAL A 66 2.73 4.57 -11.75
C VAL A 66 3.19 5.84 -11.02
N ALA A 67 2.43 6.92 -11.09
CA ALA A 67 2.74 8.16 -10.38
C ALA A 67 2.75 7.98 -8.85
N SER A 68 1.92 7.10 -8.30
CA SER A 68 1.87 6.82 -6.85
C SER A 68 3.08 6.04 -6.33
N LEU A 69 3.80 5.34 -7.22
CA LEU A 69 5.07 4.67 -6.89
C LEU A 69 6.23 5.68 -6.80
N LEU A 70 6.07 6.87 -7.37
CA LEU A 70 7.04 7.94 -7.24
C LEU A 70 6.91 8.58 -5.84
N PRO A 71 8.03 8.94 -5.19
CA PRO A 71 8.00 9.72 -3.95
C PRO A 71 7.12 10.98 -4.11
N LYS A 72 6.21 11.20 -3.17
CA LYS A 72 5.20 12.28 -3.22
C LYS A 72 5.79 13.69 -3.23
N ASP A 73 7.06 13.83 -2.82
CA ASP A 73 7.79 15.11 -2.82
C ASP A 73 8.44 15.43 -4.17
N ILE A 74 8.30 14.56 -5.17
CA ILE A 74 8.69 14.86 -6.54
C ILE A 74 7.57 15.66 -7.20
N ASN A 75 7.49 16.93 -6.82
CA ASN A 75 6.68 17.91 -7.52
C ASN A 75 7.35 18.20 -8.88
N LEU A 76 7.11 17.35 -9.88
CA LEU A 76 7.53 17.58 -11.27
C LEU A 76 6.61 18.64 -11.88
N ASN A 77 6.81 19.89 -11.51
CA ASN A 77 6.20 21.00 -12.22
C ASN A 77 6.94 21.19 -13.55
N VAL A 78 6.58 20.40 -14.56
CA VAL A 78 7.26 20.35 -15.88
C VAL A 78 7.27 21.73 -16.56
N ASP A 79 6.31 22.59 -16.22
CA ASP A 79 6.15 23.94 -16.78
C ASP A 79 7.28 24.91 -16.34
N ASN A 80 8.01 24.61 -15.27
CA ASN A 80 9.07 25.49 -14.73
C ASN A 80 10.48 25.21 -15.29
N TYR A 81 10.64 24.23 -16.19
CA TYR A 81 11.96 23.79 -16.65
C TYR A 81 12.37 24.36 -18.02
N GLN A 82 11.52 25.15 -18.69
CA GLN A 82 11.85 25.74 -19.99
C GLN A 82 13.04 26.72 -19.94
N GLU A 83 13.30 27.31 -18.78
CA GLU A 83 14.40 28.26 -18.56
C GLU A 83 15.65 27.63 -17.92
N TRP A 84 15.63 26.32 -17.65
CA TRP A 84 16.74 25.63 -16.99
C TRP A 84 17.80 25.25 -18.02
N THR A 85 19.07 25.40 -17.64
CA THR A 85 20.17 24.91 -18.48
C THR A 85 20.26 23.39 -18.44
N ASP A 86 20.85 22.79 -19.47
CA ASP A 86 21.06 21.34 -19.55
C ASP A 86 21.78 20.78 -18.31
N GLU A 87 22.69 21.56 -17.72
CA GLU A 87 23.42 21.17 -16.51
C GLU A 87 22.52 21.14 -15.27
N GLN A 88 21.60 22.10 -15.14
CA GLN A 88 20.61 22.15 -14.07
C GLN A 88 19.57 21.03 -14.21
N LEU A 89 19.15 20.73 -15.44
CA LEU A 89 18.29 19.59 -15.77
C LEU A 89 18.96 18.26 -15.37
N MET A 90 20.22 18.07 -15.73
CA MET A 90 20.99 16.87 -15.38
C MET A 90 21.18 16.73 -13.87
N ALA A 91 21.50 17.81 -13.16
CA ALA A 91 21.63 17.80 -11.71
C ALA A 91 20.31 17.37 -11.03
N ARG A 92 19.17 17.83 -11.55
CA ARG A 92 17.85 17.44 -11.02
C ARG A 92 17.52 15.98 -11.29
N ILE A 93 17.80 15.48 -12.50
CA ILE A 93 17.61 14.06 -12.83
C ILE A 93 18.46 13.17 -11.91
N LEU A 94 19.70 13.57 -11.63
CA LEU A 94 20.59 12.83 -10.73
C LEU A 94 20.10 12.82 -9.28
N ASP A 95 19.60 13.95 -8.78
CA ASP A 95 19.01 14.05 -7.44
C ASP A 95 17.77 13.17 -7.30
N LEU A 96 16.88 13.20 -8.29
CA LEU A 96 15.68 12.36 -8.34
C LEU A 96 16.02 10.86 -8.38
N ASN A 97 17.00 10.45 -9.21
CA ASN A 97 17.44 9.06 -9.26
C ASN A 97 17.95 8.55 -7.90
N LYS A 98 18.71 9.38 -7.17
CA LYS A 98 19.19 9.03 -5.82
C LYS A 98 18.06 8.85 -4.82
N GLN A 99 17.01 9.67 -4.88
CA GLN A 99 15.85 9.60 -3.98
C GLN A 99 14.96 8.37 -4.25
N ILE A 100 14.89 7.92 -5.50
CA ILE A 100 14.09 6.75 -5.91
C ILE A 100 14.89 5.43 -5.76
N GLY A 101 16.20 5.50 -5.51
CA GLY A 101 17.07 4.32 -5.47
C GLY A 101 17.38 3.74 -6.86
N PHE A 102 17.14 4.51 -7.92
CA PHE A 102 17.49 4.12 -9.28
C PHE A 102 18.97 4.44 -9.51
N ALA A 103 19.80 3.42 -9.71
CA ALA A 103 21.21 3.62 -10.04
C ALA A 103 21.33 4.40 -11.37
N PRO A 104 22.29 5.33 -11.49
CA PRO A 104 22.43 6.11 -12.71
C PRO A 104 22.65 5.17 -13.90
N LEU A 105 21.94 5.43 -14.99
CA LEU A 105 22.20 4.81 -16.29
C LEU A 105 23.64 5.15 -16.64
N ALA A 106 24.56 4.22 -16.39
CA ALA A 106 25.95 4.37 -16.79
C ALA A 106 25.96 4.59 -18.30
N ASP A 107 26.64 5.65 -18.72
CA ASP A 107 26.90 5.97 -20.13
C ASP A 107 27.38 4.71 -20.84
N LYS A 108 26.53 4.14 -21.68
CA LYS A 108 26.98 3.23 -22.73
C LYS A 108 27.71 4.10 -23.75
N LYS A 109 29.01 4.28 -23.55
CA LYS A 109 29.90 4.77 -24.61
C LYS A 109 30.00 3.72 -25.70
N HIS A 110 29.72 4.21 -26.91
CA HIS A 110 29.85 3.64 -28.26
C HIS A 110 28.73 2.73 -28.75
#